data_AF-R7K840-F1
#
_entry.id   AF-R7K840-F1
#
_cell.length_a   1.000
_cell.length_b   1.000
_cell.length_c   1.000
_cell.angle_alpha   90.00
_cell.angle_beta   90.00
_cell.angle_gamma   90.00
#
_symmetry.space_group_name_H-M   'P 1'
#
loop_
_entity.id
_entity.type
_entity.pdbx_description
1 polymer ?
#
loop_
_entity_poly.entity_id
_entity_poly.type
_entity_poly.pdbx_seq_one_letter_code
_entity_poly.pdbx_strand_id
1 'polypeptide(L)'
;MQIEYSDDMATYLNAADVVVSRCGATALHEIAALKKRAVFIPLPKGTSRGDQVENAAVAKKHGGIILEQPKLSPENLLSAISLAEKPMTPICENPNEKLLKLILEKAK
;
A
#
# COMPACT_ATOMS: atom_id res chain seq x y z
N MET A 1 14.21 19.29 -4.95
CA MET A 1 14.64 18.58 -6.17
C MET A 1 13.75 17.35 -6.29
N GLN A 2 13.14 17.10 -7.45
CA GLN A 2 12.37 15.87 -7.70
C GLN A 2 13.31 14.85 -8.35
N ILE A 3 13.27 13.60 -7.88
CA ILE A 3 14.06 12.49 -8.41
C ILE A 3 13.08 11.51 -9.06
N GLU A 4 13.35 11.10 -10.29
CA GLU A 4 12.44 10.21 -11.04
C GLU A 4 12.57 8.74 -10.58
N TYR A 5 13.80 8.24 -10.46
CA TYR A 5 14.11 6.88 -10.01
C TYR A 5 15.30 6.86 -9.06
N SER A 6 15.32 5.88 -8.17
CA SER A 6 16.47 5.61 -7.31
C SER A 6 16.59 4.12 -7.05
N ASP A 7 17.82 3.63 -7.04
CA ASP A 7 18.15 2.26 -6.65
C ASP A 7 18.24 2.10 -5.12
N ASP A 8 18.28 3.19 -4.36
CA ASP A 8 18.37 3.20 -2.89
C ASP A 8 17.05 3.59 -2.22
N MET A 9 15.97 2.89 -2.56
CA MET A 9 14.65 3.14 -1.97
C MET A 9 14.63 2.91 -0.46
N ALA A 10 15.51 2.07 0.08
CA ALA A 10 15.60 1.80 1.52
C ALA A 10 15.94 3.07 2.32
N THR A 11 16.94 3.84 1.87
CA THR A 11 17.31 5.11 2.53
C THR A 11 16.16 6.12 2.48
N TYR A 12 15.51 6.28 1.32
CA TYR A 12 14.40 7.24 1.18
C TYR A 12 13.19 6.85 2.01
N LEU A 13 12.78 5.58 1.98
CA LEU A 13 11.66 5.10 2.79
C LEU A 13 11.98 5.24 4.28
N ASN A 14 13.21 4.95 4.71
CA ASN A 14 13.62 5.11 6.10
C ASN A 14 13.62 6.58 6.56
N ALA A 15 13.99 7.52 5.69
CA ALA A 15 13.97 8.96 5.99
C ALA A 15 12.56 9.59 5.93
N ALA A 16 11.62 8.98 5.21
CA ALA A 16 10.28 9.54 5.03
C ALA A 16 9.42 9.46 6.30
N ASP A 17 8.68 10.54 6.59
CA ASP A 17 7.62 10.56 7.60
C ASP A 17 6.31 9.95 7.10
N VAL A 18 5.98 10.23 5.83
CA VAL A 18 4.78 9.73 5.14
C VAL A 18 5.14 9.30 3.72
N VAL A 19 4.55 8.20 3.28
CA VAL A 19 4.76 7.62 1.94
C VAL A 19 3.45 7.61 1.16
N VAL A 20 3.47 8.11 -0.08
CA VAL A 20 2.35 7.99 -1.02
C VAL A 20 2.70 6.95 -2.06
N SER A 21 1.87 5.93 -2.26
CA SER A 21 2.16 4.81 -3.18
C SER A 21 0.92 4.26 -3.87
N ARG A 22 1.08 3.54 -4.97
CA ARG A 22 -0.01 2.87 -5.70
C ARG A 22 -0.50 1.58 -5.03
N CYS A 23 0.05 1.16 -3.90
CA CYS A 23 -0.31 -0.10 -3.23
C CYS A 23 0.10 -1.37 -4.02
N GLY A 24 1.29 -1.34 -4.63
CA GLY A 24 1.93 -2.56 -5.12
C GLY A 24 2.29 -3.49 -3.96
N ALA A 25 2.29 -4.81 -4.20
CA ALA A 25 2.46 -5.81 -3.15
C ALA A 25 3.77 -5.62 -2.36
N THR A 26 4.91 -5.51 -3.05
CA THR A 26 6.22 -5.31 -2.41
C THR A 26 6.27 -4.01 -1.62
N ALA A 27 5.91 -2.88 -2.26
CA ALA A 27 5.92 -1.57 -1.62
C ALA A 27 5.04 -1.52 -0.37
N LEU A 28 3.86 -2.14 -0.40
CA LEU A 28 3.00 -2.24 0.78
C LEU A 28 3.72 -2.92 1.95
N HIS A 29 4.36 -4.05 1.70
CA HIS A 29 5.06 -4.80 2.76
C HIS A 29 6.29 -4.04 3.27
N GLU A 30 7.07 -3.39 2.40
CA GLU A 30 8.22 -2.57 2.79
C GLU A 30 7.80 -1.39 3.68
N ILE A 31 6.78 -0.64 3.25
CA ILE A 31 6.23 0.50 3.99
C ILE A 31 5.69 0.06 5.35
N ALA A 32 4.96 -1.05 5.40
CA ALA A 32 4.40 -1.59 6.64
C ALA A 32 5.50 -2.12 7.59
N ALA A 33 6.51 -2.82 7.06
CA ALA A 33 7.64 -3.33 7.85
C ALA A 33 8.47 -2.20 8.46
N LEU A 34 8.67 -1.11 7.71
CA LEU A 34 9.32 0.10 8.18
C LEU A 34 8.43 0.99 9.07
N LYS A 35 7.19 0.56 9.35
CA LYS A 35 6.21 1.28 10.18
C LYS A 35 6.06 2.72 9.72
N LYS A 36 5.86 2.92 8.41
CA LYS A 36 5.68 4.26 7.85
C LYS A 36 4.21 4.65 7.86
N ARG A 37 3.92 5.94 7.99
CA ARG A 37 2.60 6.49 7.69
C ARG A 37 2.42 6.40 6.18
N ALA A 38 1.24 6.02 5.71
CA ALA A 38 1.06 5.78 4.28
C ALA A 38 -0.31 6.17 3.77
N VAL A 39 -0.31 6.78 2.58
CA VAL A 39 -1.49 6.99 1.74
C VAL A 39 -1.34 6.15 0.48
N PHE A 40 -2.32 5.30 0.23
CA PHE A 40 -2.35 4.43 -0.94
C PHE A 40 -3.39 4.90 -1.94
N ILE A 41 -2.98 4.99 -3.21
CA ILE A 41 -3.83 5.36 -4.34
C ILE A 41 -3.89 4.19 -5.33
N PRO A 42 -4.64 3.11 -5.02
CA PRO A 42 -4.64 1.90 -5.83
C PRO A 42 -5.21 2.15 -7.22
N LEU A 43 -4.61 1.48 -8.22
CA LEU A 43 -5.15 1.43 -9.57
C LEU A 43 -6.51 0.69 -9.55
N PRO A 44 -7.52 1.19 -10.28
CA PRO A 44 -8.82 0.52 -10.38
C PRO A 44 -8.72 -0.84 -11.09
N LYS A 45 -9.74 -1.67 -10.90
CA LYS A 45 -9.90 -2.92 -11.64
C LYS A 45 -9.96 -2.61 -13.15
N GLY A 46 -9.27 -3.40 -13.96
CA GLY A 46 -9.17 -3.22 -15.41
C GLY A 46 -7.88 -2.51 -15.86
N THR A 47 -7.30 -1.65 -15.02
CA THR A 47 -5.94 -1.11 -15.24
C THR A 47 -4.88 -1.98 -14.57
N SER A 48 -5.25 -2.66 -13.48
CA SER A 48 -4.52 -3.77 -12.92
C SER A 48 -5.36 -5.05 -12.98
N ARG A 49 -4.76 -6.19 -12.68
CA ARG A 49 -5.47 -7.48 -12.50
C ARG A 49 -6.47 -7.46 -11.34
N GLY A 50 -6.50 -6.39 -10.55
CA GLY A 50 -7.31 -6.24 -9.33
C GLY A 50 -6.46 -6.27 -8.06
N ASP A 51 -5.20 -6.70 -8.16
CA ASP A 51 -4.32 -6.94 -7.01
C ASP A 51 -4.10 -5.71 -6.12
N GLN A 52 -4.04 -4.49 -6.71
CA GLN A 52 -3.86 -3.27 -5.91
C GLN A 52 -5.09 -2.93 -5.06
N VAL A 53 -6.29 -3.32 -5.49
CA VAL A 53 -7.52 -3.16 -4.70
C VAL A 53 -7.52 -4.14 -3.53
N GLU A 54 -7.06 -5.38 -3.74
CA GLU A 54 -6.90 -6.35 -2.66
C GLU A 54 -5.83 -5.93 -1.65
N ASN A 55 -4.68 -5.46 -2.14
CA ASN A 55 -3.61 -4.93 -1.30
C ASN A 55 -4.08 -3.72 -0.50
N ALA A 56 -4.89 -2.82 -1.09
CA ALA A 56 -5.46 -1.68 -0.37
C ALA A 56 -6.36 -2.12 0.79
N ALA A 57 -7.10 -3.23 0.63
CA ALA A 57 -7.89 -3.79 1.71
C ALA A 57 -7.02 -4.31 2.86
N VAL A 58 -5.87 -4.93 2.57
CA VAL A 58 -4.88 -5.32 3.58
C VAL A 58 -4.25 -4.09 4.23
N ALA A 59 -3.79 -3.13 3.43
CA ALA A 59 -3.18 -1.89 3.90
C ALA A 59 -4.07 -1.14 4.89
N LYS A 60 -5.37 -1.05 4.60
CA LYS A 60 -6.37 -0.42 5.47
C LYS A 60 -6.46 -1.09 6.85
N LYS A 61 -6.41 -2.43 6.91
CA LYS A 61 -6.42 -3.17 8.19
C LYS A 61 -5.18 -2.87 9.03
N HIS A 62 -4.07 -2.57 8.38
CA HIS A 62 -2.79 -2.27 9.03
C HIS A 62 -2.54 -0.77 9.26
N GLY A 63 -3.54 0.09 9.04
CA GLY A 63 -3.47 1.53 9.33
C GLY A 63 -3.11 2.43 8.14
N GLY A 64 -3.01 1.88 6.92
CA GLY A 64 -2.83 2.67 5.71
C GLY A 64 -4.10 3.44 5.33
N ILE A 65 -3.96 4.71 4.93
CA ILE A 65 -5.06 5.52 4.40
C ILE A 65 -5.25 5.21 2.92
N ILE A 66 -6.49 4.98 2.48
CA ILE A 66 -6.79 4.66 1.08
C ILE A 66 -7.51 5.84 0.43
N LEU A 67 -6.90 6.40 -0.61
CA LEU A 67 -7.50 7.40 -1.50
C LEU A 67 -7.77 6.74 -2.85
N GLU A 68 -9.03 6.41 -3.12
CA GLU A 68 -9.42 5.80 -4.40
C GLU A 68 -9.06 6.72 -5.57
N GLN A 69 -8.44 6.18 -6.62
CA GLN A 69 -7.96 6.97 -7.76
C GLN A 69 -9.02 7.90 -8.39
N PRO A 70 -10.31 7.51 -8.53
CA PRO A 70 -11.34 8.41 -9.06
C PRO A 70 -11.60 9.66 -8.18
N LYS A 71 -11.21 9.61 -6.90
CA LYS A 71 -11.35 10.73 -5.95
C LYS A 71 -10.05 11.54 -5.83
N LEU A 72 -9.01 11.21 -6.58
CA LEU A 72 -7.74 11.92 -6.51
C LEU A 72 -7.90 13.36 -6.99
N SER A 73 -7.74 14.29 -6.08
CA SER A 73 -7.59 15.72 -6.33
C SER A 73 -6.50 16.26 -5.38
N PRO A 74 -5.93 17.46 -5.64
CA PRO A 74 -4.98 18.07 -4.72
C PRO A 74 -5.51 18.17 -3.29
N GLU A 75 -6.77 18.57 -3.12
CA GLU A 75 -7.42 18.76 -1.82
C GLU A 75 -7.60 17.42 -1.10
N ASN A 76 -8.07 16.40 -1.83
CA ASN A 76 -8.27 15.07 -1.27
C ASN A 76 -6.95 14.38 -0.93
N LEU A 77 -5.90 14.63 -1.70
CA LEU A 77 -4.55 14.14 -1.38
C LEU A 77 -4.01 14.77 -0.10
N LEU A 78 -4.11 16.10 0.05
CA LEU A 78 -3.68 16.80 1.26
C LEU A 78 -4.46 16.35 2.50
N SER A 79 -5.78 16.15 2.36
CA SER A 79 -6.63 15.61 3.41
C SER A 79 -6.20 14.18 3.79
N ALA A 80 -5.95 13.30 2.82
CA ALA A 80 -5.50 11.95 3.07
C ALA A 80 -4.12 11.89 3.76
N ILE A 81 -3.20 12.77 3.38
CA ILE A 81 -1.88 12.89 4.05
C ILE A 81 -2.06 13.33 5.50
N SER A 82 -2.93 14.30 5.76
CA SER A 82 -3.22 14.78 7.11
C SER A 82 -3.85 13.70 8.00
N LEU A 83 -4.71 12.86 7.42
CA LEU A 83 -5.33 11.71 8.12
C LEU A 83 -4.34 10.58 8.44
N ALA A 84 -3.20 10.49 7.75
CA ALA A 84 -2.18 9.47 7.97
C ALA A 84 -1.31 9.78 9.21
N GLU A 85 -1.93 9.95 10.37
CA GLU A 85 -1.27 10.41 11.60
C GLU A 85 -0.42 9.32 12.29
N LYS A 86 -0.82 8.05 12.12
CA LYS A 86 -0.21 6.91 12.80
C LYS A 86 0.53 6.01 11.82
N PRO A 87 1.71 5.49 12.19
CA PRO A 87 2.43 4.55 11.37
C PRO A 87 1.66 3.24 11.21
N MET A 88 1.86 2.59 10.06
CA MET A 88 1.29 1.27 9.82
C MET A 88 1.87 0.22 10.78
N THR A 89 1.07 -0.81 11.02
CA THR A 89 1.55 -2.04 11.66
C THR A 89 2.16 -2.99 10.63
N PRO A 90 3.22 -3.75 10.96
CA PRO A 90 3.77 -4.74 10.05
C PRO A 90 2.73 -5.79 9.64
N ILE A 91 2.81 -6.22 8.38
CA ILE A 91 1.98 -7.31 7.84
C ILE A 91 2.73 -8.63 8.08
N CYS A 92 2.18 -9.49 8.93
CA CYS A 92 2.78 -10.78 9.29
C CYS A 92 1.95 -11.98 8.76
N GLU A 93 0.98 -11.73 7.88
CA GLU A 93 0.19 -12.79 7.26
C GLU A 93 1.11 -13.73 6.47
N ASN A 94 0.98 -15.04 6.68
CA ASN A 94 1.78 -16.01 5.96
C ASN A 94 1.32 -16.02 4.48
N PRO A 95 2.16 -15.61 3.51
CA PRO A 95 1.75 -15.55 2.11
C PRO A 95 1.34 -16.92 1.56
N ASN A 96 1.85 -18.01 2.15
CA ASN A 96 1.50 -19.37 1.75
C ASN A 96 0.13 -19.82 2.24
N GLU A 97 -0.43 -19.24 3.30
CA GLU A 97 -1.77 -19.61 3.78
C GLU A 97 -2.87 -19.22 2.79
N LYS A 98 -2.76 -18.02 2.20
CA LYS A 98 -3.73 -17.56 1.19
C LYS A 98 -3.64 -18.41 -0.07
N LEU A 99 -2.42 -18.77 -0.49
CA LEU A 99 -2.19 -19.67 -1.62
C LEU A 99 -2.74 -21.06 -1.35
N LEU A 100 -2.51 -21.62 -0.17
CA LEU A 100 -3.00 -22.95 0.23
C LEU A 100 -4.52 -23.00 0.23
N LYS A 101 -5.20 -22.00 0.81
CA LYS A 101 -6.67 -21.92 0.78
C LYS A 101 -7.22 -21.91 -0.65
N LEU A 102 -6.60 -21.12 -1.53
CA LEU A 102 -7.01 -21.04 -2.94
C LEU A 102 -6.82 -22.36 -3.70
N ILE A 103 -5.69 -23.04 -3.47
CA ILE A 103 -5.43 -24.38 -4.05
C ILE A 103 -6.50 -25.37 -3.59
N LEU A 104 -6.82 -25.38 -2.29
CA LEU A 104 -7.82 -26.28 -1.73
C LEU A 104 -9.25 -25.99 -2.20
N GLU A 105 -9.60 -24.72 -2.44
CA GLU A 105 -10.90 -24.32 -3.01
C GLU A 105 -11.04 -24.76 -4.47
N LYS A 106 -9.97 -24.70 -5.25
CA LYS A 106 -9.96 -25.11 -6.67
C LYS A 106 -9.78 -26.61 -6.90
N ALA A 107 -9.32 -27.35 -5.89
CA ALA A 107 -9.16 -28.80 -5.95
C ALA A 107 -10.45 -29.57 -5.61
N LYS A 108 -11.54 -28.86 -5.29
CA LYS A 108 -12.90 -29.40 -5.16
C LYS A 108 -13.68 -29.21 -6.46
#